data_AF-A0A1H7BRE3-F1
#
_entry.id   AF-A0A1H7BRE3-F1
#
_cell.length_a   1.000
_cell.length_b   1.000
_cell.length_c   1.000
_cell.angle_alpha   90.00
_cell.angle_beta   90.00
_cell.angle_gamma   90.00
#
_symmetry.space_group_name_H-M   'P 1'
#
loop_
_entity.id
_entity.type
_entity.pdbx_description
1 polymer ?
#
loop_
_entity_poly.entity_id
_entity_poly.type
_entity_poly.pdbx_seq_one_letter_code
_entity_poly.pdbx_strand_id
1 'polypeptide(L)'
;MRTSDVHDTDVHHPQDNVFGSEQTLTSWQPGQPIPRPEVVLFEEFENHRETPPEGMEIEDVELIWWLVAANFTYQSLRGKLIHVVAHRQDWGCFRFSPIAYLDRKGRYPTAIIDLLIDILPKGSLMSVDAEDCEDAEEPCEMVGSYIIQNEIWHDLTWTALGLAPVELLPDHLRDARFSGDLGN
;
A
#
# COMPACT_ATOMS: atom_id res chain seq x y z
N MET A 1 -25.36 -46.00 -46.57
CA MET A 1 -24.94 -44.73 -47.20
C MET A 1 -25.53 -43.61 -46.33
N ARG A 2 -24.67 -42.82 -45.64
CA ARG A 2 -24.93 -41.66 -44.74
C ARG A 2 -25.78 -41.96 -43.49
N THR A 3 -25.26 -42.08 -42.25
CA THR A 3 -24.59 -41.11 -41.33
C THR A 3 -25.29 -39.75 -41.22
N SER A 4 -25.83 -39.46 -40.03
CA SER A 4 -25.96 -38.10 -39.46
C SER A 4 -26.12 -38.24 -37.95
N ASP A 5 -24.98 -38.09 -37.28
CA ASP A 5 -24.81 -37.76 -35.87
C ASP A 5 -25.31 -36.35 -35.57
N VAL A 6 -25.97 -36.16 -34.43
CA VAL A 6 -26.02 -34.89 -33.68
C VAL A 6 -26.11 -35.27 -32.19
N HIS A 7 -24.95 -35.46 -31.56
CA HIS A 7 -24.35 -34.52 -30.59
C HIS A 7 -25.12 -34.40 -29.28
N ASP A 8 -24.74 -35.30 -28.38
CA ASP A 8 -24.78 -35.19 -26.93
C ASP A 8 -23.85 -34.03 -26.54
N THR A 9 -24.40 -32.91 -26.04
CA THR A 9 -23.58 -31.85 -25.45
C THR A 9 -23.65 -31.97 -23.95
N ASP A 10 -22.61 -32.63 -23.45
CA ASP A 10 -21.99 -32.47 -22.14
C ASP A 10 -22.17 -31.03 -21.62
N VAL A 11 -23.00 -30.88 -20.59
CA VAL A 11 -23.04 -29.63 -19.82
C VAL A 11 -21.85 -29.69 -18.85
N HIS A 12 -20.69 -29.33 -19.39
CA HIS A 12 -19.51 -29.02 -18.59
C HIS A 12 -19.85 -27.90 -17.60
N HIS A 13 -19.67 -28.20 -16.31
CA HIS A 13 -19.49 -27.22 -15.26
C HIS A 13 -18.41 -26.19 -15.65
N PRO A 14 -18.68 -24.89 -15.52
CA PRO A 14 -17.68 -23.94 -15.10
C PRO A 14 -17.75 -23.86 -13.57
N GLN A 15 -16.75 -24.46 -12.92
CA GLN A 15 -16.39 -24.08 -11.55
C GLN A 15 -15.81 -22.66 -11.62
N ASP A 16 -16.66 -21.65 -11.57
CA ASP A 16 -16.22 -20.28 -11.43
C ASP A 16 -16.12 -19.90 -9.96
N ASN A 17 -14.99 -19.28 -9.64
CA ASN A 17 -14.55 -18.67 -8.37
C ASN A 17 -13.88 -19.57 -7.32
N VAL A 18 -12.70 -20.08 -7.68
CA VAL A 18 -11.56 -20.13 -6.75
C VAL A 18 -10.67 -18.92 -7.03
N PHE A 19 -11.10 -17.72 -6.62
CA PHE A 19 -10.18 -16.57 -6.54
C PHE A 19 -9.41 -16.69 -5.22
N GLY A 20 -8.10 -16.88 -5.36
CA GLY A 20 -7.18 -17.37 -4.35
C GLY A 20 -7.16 -16.58 -3.04
N SER A 21 -7.45 -17.28 -1.95
CA SER A 21 -7.29 -16.80 -0.57
C SER A 21 -5.85 -16.94 -0.04
N GLU A 22 -4.92 -17.45 -0.84
CA GLU A 22 -3.57 -17.84 -0.38
C GLU A 22 -2.43 -17.04 -1.01
N GLN A 23 -2.70 -16.18 -2.01
CA GLN A 23 -1.63 -15.42 -2.65
C GLN A 23 -1.25 -14.18 -1.83
N THR A 24 0.06 -13.96 -1.69
CA THR A 24 0.64 -12.76 -1.10
C THR A 24 0.33 -11.53 -1.95
N LEU A 25 0.37 -10.34 -1.34
CA LEU A 25 0.02 -9.07 -1.99
C LEU A 25 0.98 -8.67 -3.12
N THR A 26 2.13 -9.32 -3.22
CA THR A 26 3.06 -9.19 -4.35
C THR A 26 3.77 -10.51 -4.63
N SER A 27 4.27 -10.66 -5.86
CA SER A 27 5.19 -11.74 -6.24
C SER A 27 6.65 -11.41 -5.96
N TRP A 28 6.97 -10.16 -5.60
CA TRP A 28 8.34 -9.76 -5.23
C TRP A 28 8.84 -10.56 -4.03
N GLN A 29 10.15 -10.81 -4.00
CA GLN A 29 10.81 -11.61 -2.98
C GLN A 29 11.94 -10.81 -2.31
N PRO A 30 12.11 -10.93 -0.98
CA PRO A 30 13.22 -10.30 -0.26
C PRO A 30 14.59 -10.61 -0.87
N GLY A 31 15.46 -9.59 -0.94
CA GLY A 31 16.79 -9.68 -1.55
C GLY A 31 16.81 -9.48 -3.07
N GLN A 32 15.66 -9.44 -3.74
CA GLN A 32 15.56 -8.92 -5.10
C GLN A 32 15.47 -7.39 -5.09
N PRO A 33 15.94 -6.70 -6.14
CA PRO A 33 15.69 -5.28 -6.29
C PRO A 33 14.18 -4.97 -6.21
N ILE A 34 13.81 -3.96 -5.43
CA ILE A 34 12.42 -3.48 -5.35
C ILE A 34 12.01 -2.94 -6.73
N PRO A 35 10.84 -3.33 -7.27
CA PRO A 35 10.33 -2.80 -8.53
C PRO A 35 10.22 -1.28 -8.46
N ARG A 36 10.86 -0.60 -9.41
CA ARG A 36 10.79 0.85 -9.57
C ARG A 36 9.87 1.20 -10.74
N PRO A 37 8.93 2.14 -10.59
CA PRO A 37 8.15 2.62 -11.73
C PRO A 37 9.06 3.37 -12.71
N GLU A 38 8.68 3.40 -14.00
CA GLU A 38 9.41 4.18 -15.02
C GLU A 38 9.46 5.68 -14.70
N VAL A 39 8.44 6.18 -14.00
CA VAL A 39 8.35 7.54 -13.50
C VAL A 39 8.01 7.49 -12.03
N VAL A 40 8.88 8.04 -11.19
CA VAL A 40 8.64 8.13 -9.75
C VAL A 40 7.93 9.45 -9.46
N LEU A 41 6.87 9.38 -8.67
CA LEU A 41 6.06 10.54 -8.30
C LEU A 41 6.93 11.52 -7.49
N PHE A 42 7.00 12.78 -7.92
CA PHE A 42 7.74 13.86 -7.24
C PHE A 42 9.23 13.59 -7.02
N GLU A 43 9.87 12.81 -7.89
CA GLU A 43 11.30 12.46 -7.80
C GLU A 43 12.24 13.67 -7.68
N GLU A 44 11.86 14.81 -8.26
CA GLU A 44 12.61 16.05 -8.21
C GLU A 44 12.57 16.76 -6.84
N PHE A 45 11.68 16.33 -5.95
CA PHE A 45 11.51 16.90 -4.62
C PHE A 45 12.16 16.02 -3.54
N GLU A 46 12.62 16.66 -2.48
CA GLU A 46 13.15 15.97 -1.30
C GLU A 46 12.14 14.94 -0.80
N ASN A 47 12.62 13.71 -0.60
CA ASN A 47 11.84 12.56 -0.16
C ASN A 47 10.54 12.32 -0.94
N HIS A 48 10.47 12.74 -2.22
CA HIS A 48 9.27 12.60 -3.04
C HIS A 48 8.05 13.32 -2.46
N ARG A 49 8.28 14.41 -1.70
CA ARG A 49 7.27 15.12 -0.88
C ARG A 49 6.62 14.27 0.21
N GLU A 50 7.15 13.09 0.48
CA GLU A 50 6.73 12.27 1.58
C GLU A 50 7.54 12.61 2.84
N THR A 51 6.85 12.68 3.98
CA THR A 51 7.52 12.77 5.28
C THR A 51 7.56 11.38 5.88
N PRO A 52 8.73 10.71 5.95
CA PRO A 52 8.83 9.41 6.61
C PRO A 52 8.62 9.54 8.14
N PRO A 53 8.30 8.43 8.83
CA PRO A 53 8.26 8.42 10.30
C PRO A 53 9.60 8.84 10.90
N GLU A 54 9.59 9.37 12.12
CA GLU A 54 10.82 9.76 12.82
C GLU A 54 11.82 8.59 12.90
N GLY A 55 13.07 8.85 12.52
CA GLY A 55 14.14 7.86 12.55
C GLY A 55 14.14 6.86 11.40
N MET A 56 13.29 7.05 10.38
CA MET A 56 13.29 6.25 9.16
C MET A 56 13.65 7.11 7.94
N GLU A 57 14.42 6.53 7.03
CA GLU A 57 14.60 7.07 5.69
C GLU A 57 13.46 6.60 4.78
N ILE A 58 13.31 7.23 3.61
CA ILE A 58 12.20 6.90 2.73
C ILE A 58 12.32 5.48 2.13
N GLU A 59 13.55 5.03 1.90
CA GLU A 59 13.84 3.66 1.46
C GLU A 59 13.48 2.61 2.53
N ASP A 60 13.51 2.99 3.80
CA ASP A 60 13.09 2.12 4.90
C ASP A 60 11.59 1.88 4.85
N VAL A 61 10.81 2.95 4.65
CA VAL A 61 9.35 2.88 4.49
C VAL A 61 8.99 2.00 3.30
N GLU A 62 9.65 2.20 2.15
CA GLU A 62 9.48 1.35 0.97
C GLU A 62 9.76 -0.11 1.28
N LEU A 63 10.93 -0.41 1.87
CA LEU A 63 11.32 -1.77 2.19
C LEU A 63 10.30 -2.44 3.14
N ILE A 64 9.86 -1.75 4.18
CA ILE A 64 8.86 -2.26 5.13
C ILE A 64 7.60 -2.70 4.39
N TRP A 65 7.04 -1.84 3.53
CA TRP A 65 5.80 -2.16 2.81
C TRP A 65 5.97 -3.27 1.78
N TRP A 66 7.13 -3.36 1.10
CA TRP A 66 7.45 -4.47 0.20
C TRP A 66 7.61 -5.80 0.95
N LEU A 67 8.27 -5.80 2.11
CA LEU A 67 8.39 -6.97 2.97
C LEU A 67 7.02 -7.44 3.46
N VAL A 68 6.18 -6.51 3.94
CA VAL A 68 4.83 -6.84 4.39
C VAL A 68 3.99 -7.39 3.23
N ALA A 69 4.02 -6.77 2.06
CA ALA A 69 3.27 -7.26 0.91
C ALA A 69 3.72 -8.67 0.47
N ALA A 70 5.02 -8.98 0.57
CA ALA A 70 5.55 -10.29 0.21
C ALA A 70 5.21 -11.39 1.22
N ASN A 71 4.81 -11.04 2.44
CA ASN A 71 4.59 -12.00 3.53
C ASN A 71 3.13 -12.14 3.97
N PHE A 72 2.24 -11.25 3.51
CA PHE A 72 0.84 -11.26 3.90
C PHE A 72 -0.10 -11.38 2.71
N THR A 73 -1.19 -12.11 2.93
CA THR A 73 -2.37 -12.04 2.07
C THR A 73 -3.17 -10.78 2.37
N TYR A 74 -3.97 -10.34 1.41
CA TYR A 74 -4.82 -9.16 1.56
C TYR A 74 -5.70 -9.21 2.82
N GLN A 75 -6.42 -10.31 3.03
CA GLN A 75 -7.33 -10.44 4.18
C GLN A 75 -6.59 -10.49 5.52
N SER A 76 -5.42 -11.15 5.56
CA SER A 76 -4.62 -11.20 6.79
C SER A 76 -4.05 -9.83 7.16
N LEU A 77 -3.57 -9.05 6.18
CA LEU A 77 -3.04 -7.72 6.45
C LEU A 77 -4.16 -6.75 6.81
N ARG A 78 -5.30 -6.80 6.10
CA ARG A 78 -6.51 -6.03 6.40
C ARG A 78 -6.92 -6.17 7.87
N GLY A 79 -7.01 -7.41 8.36
CA GLY A 79 -7.39 -7.68 9.74
C GLY A 79 -6.43 -7.09 10.77
N LYS A 80 -5.15 -6.89 10.41
CA LYS A 80 -4.14 -6.30 11.30
C LYS A 80 -4.19 -4.77 11.27
N LEU A 81 -4.29 -4.18 10.08
CA LEU A 81 -4.23 -2.71 9.91
C LEU A 81 -5.53 -2.02 10.32
N ILE A 82 -6.70 -2.66 10.15
CA ILE A 82 -7.99 -2.03 10.49
C ILE A 82 -8.09 -1.63 11.97
N HIS A 83 -7.39 -2.35 12.85
CA HIS A 83 -7.34 -2.01 14.26
C HIS A 83 -6.61 -0.69 14.50
N VAL A 84 -5.51 -0.42 13.81
CA VAL A 84 -4.79 0.86 13.91
C VAL A 84 -5.73 2.02 13.59
N VAL A 85 -6.49 1.86 12.50
CA VAL A 85 -7.45 2.87 12.03
C VAL A 85 -8.59 3.08 13.02
N ALA A 86 -9.11 2.00 13.62
CA ALA A 86 -10.27 2.07 14.52
C ALA A 86 -9.99 2.74 15.88
N HIS A 87 -8.73 2.78 16.34
CA HIS A 87 -8.38 3.34 17.65
C HIS A 87 -8.16 4.85 17.65
N ARG A 88 -8.06 5.50 16.48
CA ARG A 88 -7.91 6.96 16.38
C ARG A 88 -9.26 7.66 16.33
N GLN A 89 -9.47 8.61 17.25
CA GLN A 89 -10.69 9.40 17.36
C GLN A 89 -10.61 10.75 16.66
N ASP A 90 -9.41 11.26 16.40
CA ASP A 90 -9.17 12.51 15.70
C ASP A 90 -8.00 12.35 14.72
N TRP A 91 -8.17 12.93 13.55
CA TRP A 91 -7.24 12.90 12.41
C TRP A 91 -6.70 14.32 12.14
N GLY A 92 -6.50 15.11 13.20
CA GLY A 92 -6.21 16.55 13.18
C GLY A 92 -4.90 16.98 12.55
N CYS A 93 -4.23 16.10 11.79
CA CYS A 93 -3.05 16.44 11.00
C CYS A 93 -3.47 16.86 9.59
N PHE A 94 -3.16 18.11 9.24
CA PHE A 94 -3.41 18.68 7.90
C PHE A 94 -2.21 18.55 6.96
N ARG A 95 -1.22 17.72 7.30
CA ARG A 95 -0.08 17.42 6.43
C ARG A 95 -0.30 16.09 5.74
N PHE A 96 -0.07 16.09 4.43
CA PHE A 96 -0.30 14.94 3.58
C PHE A 96 0.97 14.59 2.83
N SER A 97 1.17 13.30 2.62
CA SER A 97 2.22 12.75 1.79
C SER A 97 1.60 12.04 0.60
N PRO A 98 2.14 12.23 -0.61
CA PRO A 98 1.69 11.50 -1.77
C PRO A 98 2.34 10.12 -1.83
N ILE A 99 1.51 9.06 -1.89
CA ILE A 99 2.01 7.68 -1.80
C ILE A 99 1.83 6.88 -3.10
N ALA A 100 0.99 7.34 -4.02
CA ALA A 100 0.80 6.71 -5.31
C ALA A 100 0.24 7.68 -6.35
N TYR A 101 0.35 7.34 -7.62
CA TYR A 101 -0.44 7.94 -8.70
C TYR A 101 -1.90 7.51 -8.60
N LEU A 102 -2.81 8.22 -9.27
CA LEU A 102 -4.25 7.86 -9.32
C LEU A 102 -4.54 6.48 -9.94
N ASP A 103 -3.62 5.94 -10.74
CA ASP A 103 -3.70 4.55 -11.24
C ASP A 103 -3.16 3.52 -10.23
N ARG A 104 -2.88 3.95 -8.99
CA ARG A 104 -2.34 3.18 -7.84
C ARG A 104 -0.92 2.66 -8.03
N LYS A 105 -0.22 3.07 -9.09
CA LYS A 105 1.21 2.77 -9.23
C LYS A 105 2.04 3.75 -8.43
N GLY A 106 3.26 3.36 -8.11
CA GLY A 106 4.17 4.18 -7.34
C GLY A 106 5.31 3.35 -6.78
N ARG A 107 5.87 3.83 -5.66
CA ARG A 107 7.00 3.20 -4.97
C ARG A 107 6.57 2.03 -4.10
N TYR A 108 5.32 2.05 -3.63
CA TYR A 108 4.73 1.00 -2.82
C TYR A 108 3.98 -0.03 -3.66
N PRO A 109 3.80 -1.27 -3.18
CA PRO A 109 3.02 -2.28 -3.88
C PRO A 109 1.58 -1.81 -4.12
N THR A 110 1.08 -1.94 -5.35
CA THR A 110 -0.30 -1.52 -5.72
C THR A 110 -1.36 -2.13 -4.81
N ALA A 111 -1.22 -3.40 -4.43
CA ALA A 111 -2.17 -4.06 -3.56
C ALA A 111 -2.18 -3.51 -2.12
N ILE A 112 -1.10 -2.85 -1.68
CA ILE A 112 -1.08 -2.08 -0.43
C ILE A 112 -1.89 -0.79 -0.61
N ILE A 113 -1.72 -0.08 -1.71
CA ILE A 113 -2.51 1.12 -2.01
C ILE A 113 -4.01 0.79 -2.06
N ASP A 114 -4.38 -0.29 -2.74
CA ASP A 114 -5.77 -0.78 -2.78
C ASP A 114 -6.30 -1.09 -1.36
N LEU A 115 -5.50 -1.78 -0.55
CA LEU A 115 -5.87 -2.09 0.82
C LEU A 115 -6.10 -0.81 1.65
N LEU A 116 -5.25 0.19 1.50
CA LEU A 116 -5.36 1.46 2.24
C LEU A 116 -6.62 2.23 1.83
N ILE A 117 -6.94 2.27 0.53
CA ILE A 117 -8.20 2.84 0.02
C ILE A 117 -9.40 2.17 0.69
N ASP A 118 -9.35 0.84 0.87
CA ASP A 118 -10.47 0.06 1.38
C ASP A 118 -10.66 0.17 2.91
N ILE A 119 -9.60 0.46 3.68
CA ILE A 119 -9.66 0.47 5.16
C ILE A 119 -9.65 1.86 5.77
N LEU A 120 -9.16 2.87 5.06
CA LEU A 120 -9.03 4.22 5.61
C LEU A 120 -10.36 4.98 5.52
N PRO A 121 -10.69 5.80 6.53
CA PRO A 121 -11.89 6.62 6.49
C PRO A 121 -11.73 7.71 5.43
N LYS A 122 -12.86 8.19 4.92
CA LYS A 122 -12.89 9.27 3.93
C LYS A 122 -12.15 10.50 4.46
N GLY A 123 -11.24 11.05 3.67
CA GLY A 123 -10.46 12.24 4.00
C GLY A 123 -9.09 11.95 4.64
N SER A 124 -8.85 10.72 5.09
CA SER A 124 -7.53 10.27 5.56
C SER A 124 -6.60 9.86 4.42
N LEU A 125 -7.19 9.28 3.37
CA LEU A 125 -6.60 9.05 2.06
C LEU A 125 -7.56 9.64 1.02
N MET A 126 -7.03 10.40 0.06
CA MET A 126 -7.83 11.05 -0.98
C MET A 126 -7.10 11.04 -2.32
N SER A 127 -7.85 10.95 -3.41
CA SER A 127 -7.37 11.33 -4.73
C SER A 127 -7.30 12.86 -4.82
N VAL A 128 -6.30 13.36 -5.53
CA VAL A 128 -6.20 14.76 -5.92
C VAL A 128 -6.30 14.82 -7.43
N ASP A 129 -7.53 14.99 -7.93
CA ASP A 129 -7.77 15.11 -9.35
C ASP A 129 -7.51 16.55 -9.83
N ALA A 130 -7.25 16.73 -11.13
CA ALA A 130 -7.01 18.07 -11.68
C ALA A 130 -8.24 18.98 -11.50
N GLU A 131 -9.45 18.40 -11.59
CA GLU A 131 -10.73 19.08 -11.40
C GLU A 131 -10.87 19.66 -9.97
N ASP A 132 -10.29 19.00 -8.96
CA ASP A 132 -10.33 19.47 -7.57
C ASP A 132 -9.52 20.77 -7.35
N CYS A 133 -8.68 21.13 -8.32
CA CYS A 133 -7.71 22.21 -8.23
C CYS A 133 -7.94 23.33 -9.24
N GLU A 134 -9.02 23.29 -10.02
CA GLU A 134 -9.31 24.28 -11.08
C GLU A 134 -9.47 25.71 -10.54
N ASP A 135 -10.04 25.86 -9.35
CA ASP A 135 -10.28 27.15 -8.70
C ASP A 135 -9.15 27.56 -7.72
N ALA A 136 -8.08 26.77 -7.62
CA ALA A 136 -6.99 27.06 -6.70
C ALA A 136 -6.17 28.28 -7.16
N GLU A 137 -5.91 29.22 -6.25
CA GLU A 137 -5.10 30.43 -6.54
C GLU A 137 -3.65 30.08 -6.91
N GLU A 138 -3.15 28.95 -6.42
CA GLU A 138 -1.83 28.41 -6.74
C GLU A 138 -1.97 26.98 -7.31
N PRO A 139 -1.08 26.56 -8.23
CA PRO A 139 -1.10 25.20 -8.75
C PRO A 139 -0.98 24.18 -7.62
N CYS A 140 -1.96 23.29 -7.50
CA CYS A 140 -1.87 22.20 -6.54
C CYS A 140 -0.78 21.22 -6.97
N GLU A 141 0.32 21.23 -6.22
CA GLU A 141 1.51 20.46 -6.54
C GLU A 141 1.35 18.95 -6.32
N MET A 142 0.21 18.49 -5.79
CA MET A 142 -0.09 17.07 -5.55
C MET A 142 -1.10 16.48 -6.55
N VAL A 143 -1.49 17.24 -7.58
CA VAL A 143 -2.43 16.77 -8.63
C VAL A 143 -1.93 15.48 -9.27
N GLY A 144 -2.85 14.54 -9.47
CA GLY A 144 -2.56 13.25 -10.07
C GLY A 144 -2.07 12.19 -9.08
N SER A 145 -2.23 12.42 -7.77
CA SER A 145 -1.78 11.49 -6.73
C SER A 145 -2.88 11.10 -5.73
N TYR A 146 -2.69 9.93 -5.11
CA TYR A 146 -3.30 9.61 -3.82
C TYR A 146 -2.43 10.15 -2.70
N ILE A 147 -3.01 10.99 -1.86
CA ILE A 147 -2.36 11.58 -0.70
C ILE A 147 -2.95 11.02 0.59
N ILE A 148 -2.08 10.72 1.55
CA ILE A 148 -2.44 10.21 2.87
C ILE A 148 -1.97 11.19 3.96
N GLN A 149 -2.76 11.35 5.01
CA GLN A 149 -2.33 12.14 6.16
C GLN A 149 -1.09 11.52 6.83
N ASN A 150 -0.11 12.36 7.14
CA ASN A 150 1.21 11.90 7.59
C ASN A 150 1.15 11.06 8.87
N GLU A 151 0.39 11.49 9.88
CA GLU A 151 0.33 10.74 11.13
C GLU A 151 -0.28 9.34 10.97
N ILE A 152 -1.24 9.19 10.06
CA ILE A 152 -1.85 7.89 9.74
C ILE A 152 -0.83 7.02 9.06
N TRP A 153 -0.14 7.60 8.08
CA TRP A 153 0.92 6.92 7.36
C TRP A 153 2.03 6.46 8.29
N HIS A 154 2.38 7.27 9.29
CA HIS A 154 3.40 6.94 10.29
C HIS A 154 2.95 5.78 11.17
N ASP A 155 1.76 5.83 11.75
CA ASP A 155 1.24 4.74 12.59
C ASP A 155 1.12 3.42 11.82
N LEU A 156 0.64 3.49 10.58
CA LEU A 156 0.55 2.32 9.71
C LEU A 156 1.94 1.77 9.37
N THR A 157 2.92 2.63 9.12
CA THR A 157 4.30 2.22 8.81
C THR A 157 4.98 1.60 10.04
N TRP A 158 4.80 2.17 11.23
CA TRP A 158 5.28 1.55 12.48
C TRP A 158 4.63 0.20 12.74
N THR A 159 3.32 0.10 12.52
CA THR A 159 2.61 -1.18 12.60
C THR A 159 3.16 -2.18 11.59
N ALA A 160 3.38 -1.75 10.34
CA ALA A 160 3.94 -2.57 9.28
C ALA A 160 5.36 -3.06 9.63
N LEU A 161 6.20 -2.21 10.25
CA LEU A 161 7.52 -2.61 10.76
C LEU A 161 7.41 -3.71 11.82
N GLY A 162 6.44 -3.60 12.74
CA GLY A 162 6.13 -4.66 13.71
C GLY A 162 5.64 -5.97 13.08
N LEU A 163 5.10 -5.92 11.86
CA LEU A 163 4.64 -7.10 11.11
C LEU A 163 5.69 -7.70 10.19
N ALA A 164 6.68 -6.92 9.75
CA ALA A 164 7.73 -7.38 8.84
C ALA A 164 8.57 -8.52 9.48
N PRO A 165 9.05 -9.51 8.70
CA PRO A 165 9.91 -10.57 9.24
C PRO A 165 11.24 -10.00 9.73
N VAL A 166 11.59 -10.25 11.00
CA VAL A 166 12.71 -9.57 11.67
C VAL A 166 14.05 -9.91 11.04
N GLU A 167 14.20 -11.13 10.55
CA GLU A 167 15.41 -11.65 9.90
C GLU A 167 15.69 -10.99 8.53
N LEU A 168 14.69 -10.31 7.96
CA LEU A 168 14.79 -9.60 6.69
C LEU A 168 14.96 -8.09 6.85
N LEU A 169 14.91 -7.59 8.09
CA LEU A 169 15.09 -6.17 8.38
C LEU A 169 16.59 -5.83 8.54
N PRO A 170 17.04 -4.71 7.95
CA PRO A 170 18.31 -4.08 8.28
C PRO A 170 18.47 -3.81 9.79
N ASP A 171 19.71 -3.77 10.27
CA ASP A 171 20.05 -3.61 11.70
C ASP A 171 19.35 -2.41 12.33
N HIS A 172 19.36 -1.24 11.68
CA HIS A 172 18.75 -0.03 12.22
C HIS A 172 17.22 -0.13 12.34
N LEU A 173 16.54 -0.82 11.42
CA LEU A 173 15.10 -1.06 11.49
C LEU A 173 14.74 -2.10 12.55
N ARG A 174 15.60 -3.10 12.78
CA ARG A 174 15.45 -4.03 13.89
C ARG A 174 15.54 -3.29 15.21
N ASP A 175 16.56 -2.45 15.36
CA ASP A 175 16.76 -1.63 16.56
C ASP A 175 15.60 -0.66 16.80
N ALA A 176 15.10 -0.02 15.74
CA ALA A 176 13.93 0.86 15.80
C ALA A 176 12.67 0.11 16.28
N ARG A 177 12.42 -1.08 15.73
CA ARG A 177 11.32 -1.95 16.15
C ARG A 177 11.41 -2.31 17.62
N PHE A 178 12.56 -2.79 18.08
CA PHE A 178 12.75 -3.18 19.49
C PHE A 178 12.68 -2.00 20.45
N SER A 179 13.15 -0.82 20.03
CA SER A 179 13.06 0.40 20.84
C SER A 179 11.61 0.86 21.01
N GLY A 180 10.79 0.74 19.95
CA GLY A 180 9.35 1.00 20.02
C GLY A 180 8.60 0.03 20.94
N ASP A 181 9.01 -1.25 20.98
CA ASP A 181 8.40 -2.27 21.86
C ASP A 181 8.73 -2.04 23.35
N LEU A 182 9.82 -1.34 23.68
CA LEU A 182 10.24 -1.03 25.06
C LEU A 182 9.66 0.27 25.61
N GLY A 183 9.00 1.08 24.77
CA GLY A 183 8.43 2.39 25.12
C GLY A 183 6.95 2.37 25.54
N ASN A 184 6.33 1.19 25.63
CA ASN A 184 4.91 1.00 26.01
C ASN A 184 4.75 0.25 27.33
#